data_AF-A0A059X1M2-F1
#
_entry.id   AF-A0A059X1M2-F1
#
_cell.length_a   1.000
_cell.length_b   1.000
_cell.length_c   1.000
_cell.angle_alpha   90.00
_cell.angle_beta   90.00
_cell.angle_gamma   90.00
#
_symmetry.space_group_name_H-M   'P 1'
#
loop_
_entity.id
_entity.type
_entity.pdbx_description
1 polymer ?
#
loop_
_entity_poly.entity_id
_entity_poly.type
_entity_poly.pdbx_seq_one_letter_code
_entity_poly.pdbx_strand_id
1 'polypeptide(L)'
;FDWSDLAFGDKKPLRGLKATFIVAPREMSQQRLTQLVKEYLPTGNIVLGLSKEPYVLGLENQPQFRMLTPADAQKIVNKVAKSSSPHKMYTLSYFQRELTHIIEKISFKQAVLVNGSWHHAFHNLPAYYALVNTRTPYAMVSPFANEKEARTYAVQKLFEIVGGFRVDIEDLTEEDMMGLAHNVSKFSFDYNFQTGAALGRPRSSHKGTTYQFLGTSFNKVVPYQTYAMHHGASREQNFSPPHDLNHYDT
;
A
#
# COMPACT_ATOMS: atom_id res chain seq x y z
N PHE A 1 3.77 -20.52 5.05
CA PHE A 1 3.45 -20.34 6.47
C PHE A 1 2.21 -19.49 6.59
N ASP A 2 1.39 -19.72 7.62
CA ASP A 2 0.31 -18.82 8.02
C ASP A 2 0.60 -18.32 9.44
N TRP A 3 0.47 -17.01 9.66
CA TRP A 3 0.75 -16.43 10.98
C TRP A 3 -0.24 -16.91 12.05
N SER A 4 -1.49 -17.19 11.71
CA SER A 4 -2.48 -17.67 12.67
C SER A 4 -2.05 -19.00 13.32
N ASP A 5 -1.38 -19.87 12.55
CA ASP A 5 -0.82 -21.12 13.07
C ASP A 5 0.44 -20.86 13.92
N LEU A 6 1.32 -19.95 13.46
CA LEU A 6 2.59 -19.64 14.13
C LEU A 6 2.40 -18.79 15.39
N ALA A 7 1.34 -17.99 15.49
CA ALA A 7 1.09 -17.05 16.58
C ALA A 7 0.98 -17.79 17.92
N PHE A 8 0.25 -18.92 17.92
CA PHE A 8 0.09 -19.79 19.09
C PHE A 8 0.99 -21.04 19.03
N GLY A 9 1.55 -21.36 17.87
CA GLY A 9 2.48 -22.47 17.67
C GLY A 9 3.96 -22.12 17.79
N ASP A 10 4.79 -23.06 17.32
CA ASP A 10 6.24 -22.90 17.29
C ASP A 10 6.69 -21.99 16.15
N LYS A 11 7.46 -20.96 16.51
CA LYS A 11 8.01 -19.96 15.59
C LYS A 11 9.40 -20.33 15.09
N LYS A 12 10.01 -21.41 15.59
CA LYS A 12 11.34 -21.91 15.16
C LYS A 12 11.45 -22.11 13.66
N PRO A 13 10.46 -22.67 12.93
CA PRO A 13 10.57 -22.89 11.49
C PRO A 13 10.81 -21.58 10.71
N LEU A 14 10.22 -20.48 11.18
CA LEU A 14 10.39 -19.16 10.56
C LEU A 14 11.65 -18.46 11.06
N ARG A 15 11.92 -18.49 12.38
CA ARG A 15 13.12 -17.88 13.00
C ARG A 15 14.42 -18.48 12.47
N GLY A 16 14.45 -19.79 12.26
CA GLY A 16 15.63 -20.52 11.78
C GLY A 16 16.08 -20.10 10.38
N LEU A 17 15.19 -19.51 9.57
CA LEU A 17 15.52 -19.10 8.20
C LEU A 17 16.47 -17.90 8.15
N LYS A 18 16.51 -17.06 9.20
CA LYS A 18 17.23 -15.78 9.24
C LYS A 18 17.04 -14.97 7.94
N ALA A 19 15.80 -14.94 7.47
CA ALA A 19 15.45 -14.46 6.15
C ALA A 19 15.38 -12.93 6.07
N THR A 20 15.50 -12.41 4.85
CA THR A 20 14.99 -11.09 4.48
C THR A 20 13.47 -11.17 4.39
N PHE A 21 12.76 -10.31 5.11
CA PHE A 21 11.30 -10.26 5.10
C PHE A 21 10.79 -9.16 4.18
N ILE A 22 10.16 -9.52 3.06
CA ILE A 22 9.47 -8.55 2.19
C ILE A 22 8.06 -8.36 2.75
N VAL A 23 7.76 -7.17 3.25
CA VAL A 23 6.58 -6.88 4.07
C VAL A 23 5.39 -6.51 3.20
N ALA A 24 4.29 -7.24 3.36
CA ALA A 24 2.95 -6.98 2.81
C ALA A 24 2.98 -6.21 1.47
N PRO A 25 3.63 -6.74 0.42
CA PRO A 25 3.73 -6.05 -0.84
C PRO A 25 2.33 -5.83 -1.40
N ARG A 26 2.05 -4.59 -1.78
CA ARG A 26 0.92 -4.28 -2.65
C ARG A 26 1.09 -4.95 -4.01
N GLU A 27 0.04 -4.91 -4.83
CA GLU A 27 0.05 -5.40 -6.21
C GLU A 27 1.31 -4.91 -6.94
N MET A 28 2.10 -5.84 -7.46
CA MET A 28 3.34 -5.57 -8.18
C MET A 28 3.52 -6.54 -9.32
N SER A 29 4.22 -6.10 -10.38
CA SER A 29 4.45 -6.96 -11.54
C SER A 29 5.39 -8.12 -11.22
N GLN A 30 5.29 -9.18 -12.03
CA GLN A 30 6.26 -10.27 -12.05
C GLN A 30 7.68 -9.77 -12.28
N GLN A 31 7.85 -8.72 -13.09
CA GLN A 31 9.14 -8.11 -13.36
C GLN A 31 9.73 -7.52 -12.07
N ARG A 32 8.96 -6.72 -11.33
CA ARG A 32 9.44 -6.14 -10.07
C ARG A 32 9.72 -7.21 -9.02
N LEU A 33 8.82 -8.17 -8.83
CA LEU A 33 9.05 -9.25 -7.86
C LEU A 33 10.30 -10.07 -8.23
N THR A 34 10.58 -10.28 -9.52
CA THR A 34 11.82 -10.92 -9.98
C THR A 34 13.06 -10.09 -9.65
N GLN A 35 13.01 -8.76 -9.76
CA GLN A 35 14.13 -7.89 -9.37
C GLN A 35 14.44 -8.02 -7.88
N LEU A 36 13.41 -7.94 -7.01
CA LEU A 36 13.57 -8.11 -5.55
C LEU A 36 14.18 -9.46 -5.21
N VAL A 37 13.72 -10.53 -5.85
CA VAL A 37 14.29 -11.87 -5.65
C VAL A 37 15.75 -11.90 -6.07
N LYS A 38 16.11 -11.35 -7.24
CA LYS A 38 17.51 -11.31 -7.70
C LYS A 38 18.42 -10.51 -6.77
N GLU A 39 17.90 -9.45 -6.16
CA GLU A 39 18.64 -8.60 -5.22
C GLU A 39 18.89 -9.31 -3.89
N TYR A 40 17.85 -9.91 -3.29
CA TYR A 40 17.96 -10.42 -1.92
C TYR A 40 18.29 -11.90 -1.80
N LEU A 41 17.90 -12.75 -2.77
CA LEU A 41 18.11 -14.19 -2.72
C LEU A 41 19.59 -14.60 -2.64
N PRO A 42 20.55 -13.92 -3.31
CA PRO A 42 21.97 -14.24 -3.14
C PRO A 42 22.47 -14.05 -1.70
N THR A 43 21.81 -13.20 -0.90
CA THR A 43 22.26 -12.83 0.45
C THR A 43 21.62 -13.64 1.57
N GLY A 44 20.62 -14.48 1.26
CA GLY A 44 19.92 -15.31 2.23
C GLY A 44 18.52 -15.72 1.77
N ASN A 45 17.83 -16.48 2.62
CA ASN A 45 16.42 -16.84 2.38
C ASN A 45 15.54 -15.59 2.33
N ILE A 46 14.44 -15.68 1.58
CA ILE A 46 13.41 -14.65 1.53
C ILE A 46 12.14 -15.19 2.17
N VAL A 47 11.50 -14.39 3.01
CA VAL A 47 10.11 -14.58 3.40
C VAL A 47 9.30 -13.47 2.74
N LEU A 48 8.44 -13.84 1.80
CA LEU A 48 7.47 -12.94 1.18
C LEU A 48 6.22 -12.91 2.06
N GLY A 49 6.01 -11.79 2.74
CA GLY A 49 4.75 -11.51 3.41
C GLY A 49 3.62 -11.39 2.41
N LEU A 50 2.46 -11.95 2.70
CA LEU A 50 1.25 -11.82 1.89
C LEU A 50 0.12 -11.40 2.82
N SER A 51 -0.44 -10.23 2.56
CA SER A 51 -1.59 -9.71 3.31
C SER A 51 -2.82 -10.56 3.02
N LYS A 52 -3.57 -10.91 4.06
CA LYS A 52 -4.88 -11.57 3.93
C LYS A 52 -5.95 -10.58 3.49
N GLU A 53 -5.79 -9.29 3.81
CA GLU A 53 -6.64 -8.23 3.31
C GLU A 53 -6.43 -8.04 1.80
N PRO A 54 -7.49 -7.86 1.00
CA PRO A 54 -7.38 -7.63 -0.45
C PRO A 54 -6.86 -6.22 -0.80
N TYR A 55 -6.95 -5.29 0.15
CA TYR A 55 -6.48 -3.91 0.04
C TYR A 55 -5.63 -3.55 1.26
N VAL A 56 -4.87 -2.47 1.14
CA VAL A 56 -4.23 -1.82 2.28
C VAL A 56 -5.29 -1.47 3.34
N LEU A 57 -5.00 -1.77 4.61
CA LEU A 57 -5.92 -1.48 5.72
C LEU A 57 -6.12 0.04 5.84
N GLY A 58 -7.37 0.49 5.82
CA GLY A 58 -7.77 1.91 5.78
C GLY A 58 -7.94 2.49 4.36
N LEU A 59 -7.65 1.73 3.31
CA LEU A 59 -7.81 2.11 1.90
C LEU A 59 -8.66 1.06 1.16
N GLU A 60 -9.73 0.59 1.82
CA GLU A 60 -10.59 -0.48 1.31
C GLU A 60 -11.31 -0.08 0.02
N ASN A 61 -11.43 -1.04 -0.90
CA ASN A 61 -12.11 -0.88 -2.19
C ASN A 61 -11.47 0.15 -3.13
N GLN A 62 -10.19 0.46 -2.93
CA GLN A 62 -9.43 1.37 -3.78
C GLN A 62 -8.46 0.55 -4.66
N PRO A 63 -8.74 0.38 -5.97
CA PRO A 63 -7.96 -0.49 -6.87
C PRO A 63 -6.46 -0.24 -6.90
N GLN A 64 -6.05 1.02 -6.71
CA GLN A 64 -4.66 1.43 -6.65
C GLN A 64 -3.93 0.95 -5.38
N PHE A 65 -4.64 0.52 -4.33
CA PHE A 65 -4.07 0.01 -3.08
C PHE A 65 -4.35 -1.48 -2.86
N ARG A 66 -4.59 -2.24 -3.93
CA ARG A 66 -4.77 -3.69 -3.88
C ARG A 66 -3.48 -4.39 -3.42
N MET A 67 -3.63 -5.47 -2.67
CA MET A 67 -2.52 -6.30 -2.18
C MET A 67 -2.07 -7.34 -3.21
N LEU A 68 -0.80 -7.75 -3.14
CA LEU A 68 -0.29 -8.86 -3.95
C LEU A 68 -0.99 -10.16 -3.53
N THR A 69 -1.56 -10.90 -4.48
CA THR A 69 -2.23 -12.16 -4.18
C THR A 69 -1.24 -13.33 -4.10
N PRO A 70 -1.55 -14.39 -3.36
CA PRO A 70 -0.75 -15.62 -3.38
C PRO A 70 -0.61 -16.22 -4.78
N ALA A 71 -1.66 -16.16 -5.60
CA ALA A 71 -1.65 -16.67 -6.97
C ALA A 71 -0.62 -15.95 -7.85
N ASP A 72 -0.54 -14.62 -7.72
CA ASP A 72 0.44 -13.81 -8.45
C ASP A 72 1.88 -14.15 -8.03
N ALA A 73 2.13 -14.32 -6.73
CA ALA A 73 3.45 -14.65 -6.22
C ALA A 73 3.91 -16.09 -6.57
N GLN A 74 2.96 -17.02 -6.71
CA GLN A 74 3.24 -18.46 -6.80
C GLN A 74 4.18 -18.82 -7.96
N LYS A 75 4.05 -18.14 -9.11
CA LYS A 75 4.91 -18.39 -10.28
C LYS A 75 6.38 -18.15 -9.96
N ILE A 76 6.71 -17.10 -9.22
CA ILE A 76 8.09 -16.76 -8.84
C ILE A 76 8.58 -17.66 -7.71
N VAL A 77 7.73 -17.93 -6.70
CA VAL A 77 8.05 -18.87 -5.62
C VAL A 77 8.44 -20.24 -6.18
N ASN A 78 7.66 -20.78 -7.14
CA ASN A 78 7.95 -22.05 -7.79
C ASN A 78 9.25 -22.04 -8.59
N LYS A 79 9.57 -20.92 -9.26
CA LYS A 79 10.84 -20.76 -9.98
C LYS A 79 12.03 -20.79 -9.02
N VAL A 80 11.94 -20.08 -7.89
CA VAL A 80 13.01 -20.06 -6.88
C VAL A 80 13.18 -21.42 -6.22
N ALA A 81 12.07 -22.10 -5.90
CA ALA A 81 12.12 -23.44 -5.31
C ALA A 81 12.90 -24.43 -6.19
N LYS A 82 12.66 -24.41 -7.51
CA LYS A 82 13.33 -25.25 -8.51
C LYS A 82 14.75 -24.81 -8.88
N SER A 83 15.19 -23.63 -8.44
CA SER A 83 16.54 -23.13 -8.76
C SER A 83 17.62 -23.86 -7.96
N SER A 84 18.84 -23.86 -8.48
CA SER A 84 20.04 -24.38 -7.79
C SER A 84 20.53 -23.48 -6.65
N SER A 85 19.87 -22.34 -6.39
CA SER A 85 20.21 -21.45 -5.28
C SER A 85 20.16 -22.20 -3.95
N PRO A 86 21.18 -22.04 -3.08
CA PRO A 86 21.15 -22.59 -1.72
C PRO A 86 20.08 -21.90 -0.85
N HIS A 87 19.73 -20.66 -1.19
CA HIS A 87 18.67 -19.92 -0.53
C HIS A 87 17.34 -20.10 -1.25
N LYS A 88 16.25 -20.08 -0.47
CA LYS A 88 14.89 -20.29 -0.95
C LYS A 88 13.99 -19.12 -0.57
N MET A 89 12.83 -19.09 -1.23
CA MET A 89 11.78 -18.12 -0.99
C MET A 89 10.58 -18.84 -0.39
N TYR A 90 10.11 -18.33 0.74
CA TYR A 90 8.95 -18.82 1.49
C TYR A 90 7.87 -17.74 1.50
N THR A 91 6.63 -18.13 1.72
CA THR A 91 5.52 -17.20 1.91
C THR A 91 5.05 -17.22 3.36
N LEU A 92 4.67 -16.06 3.88
CA LEU A 92 4.00 -15.90 5.17
C LEU A 92 2.70 -15.12 4.95
N SER A 93 1.56 -15.79 5.11
CA SER A 93 0.24 -15.16 5.07
C SER A 93 -0.12 -14.58 6.44
N TYR A 94 -0.59 -13.34 6.51
CA TYR A 94 -0.98 -12.67 7.77
C TYR A 94 -1.91 -11.48 7.51
N PHE A 95 -2.61 -11.01 8.55
CA PHE A 95 -3.34 -9.75 8.51
C PHE A 95 -2.42 -8.56 8.80
N GLN A 96 -2.55 -7.43 8.11
CA GLN A 96 -1.69 -6.26 8.30
C GLN A 96 -1.58 -5.79 9.77
N ARG A 97 -2.66 -5.89 10.55
CA ARG A 97 -2.67 -5.58 12.00
C ARG A 97 -1.72 -6.45 12.83
N GLU A 98 -1.34 -7.63 12.34
CA GLU A 98 -0.46 -8.58 13.02
C GLU A 98 1.03 -8.27 12.80
N LEU A 99 1.35 -7.36 11.87
CA LEU A 99 2.72 -7.05 11.46
C LEU A 99 3.63 -6.69 12.64
N THR A 100 3.14 -5.88 13.57
CA THR A 100 3.88 -5.50 14.79
C THR A 100 4.34 -6.74 15.55
N HIS A 101 3.45 -7.71 15.77
CA HIS A 101 3.76 -8.94 16.50
C HIS A 101 4.69 -9.86 15.72
N ILE A 102 4.57 -9.91 14.40
CA ILE A 102 5.49 -10.69 13.56
C ILE A 102 6.91 -10.15 13.73
N ILE A 103 7.08 -8.84 13.62
CA ILE A 103 8.40 -8.19 13.75
C ILE A 103 8.98 -8.39 15.16
N GLU A 104 8.18 -8.21 16.21
CA GLU A 104 8.63 -8.41 17.59
C GLU A 104 9.06 -9.84 17.89
N LYS A 105 8.36 -10.83 17.31
CA LYS A 105 8.54 -12.24 17.67
C LYS A 105 9.47 -12.98 16.71
N ILE A 106 9.74 -12.45 15.53
CA ILE A 106 10.57 -13.08 14.50
C ILE A 106 11.79 -12.20 14.22
N SER A 107 12.97 -12.71 14.58
CA SER A 107 14.24 -12.03 14.31
C SER A 107 14.65 -12.20 12.85
N PHE A 108 14.04 -11.43 11.96
CA PHE A 108 14.45 -11.35 10.57
C PHE A 108 15.84 -10.70 10.44
N LYS A 109 16.56 -11.03 9.36
CA LYS A 109 17.85 -10.40 9.06
C LYS A 109 17.68 -8.93 8.70
N GLN A 110 16.62 -8.63 7.97
CA GLN A 110 16.21 -7.29 7.57
C GLN A 110 14.74 -7.31 7.10
N ALA A 111 14.09 -6.16 7.08
CA ALA A 111 12.78 -5.95 6.49
C ALA A 111 12.88 -5.12 5.20
N VAL A 112 12.17 -5.53 4.16
CA VAL A 112 12.03 -4.80 2.90
C VAL A 112 10.58 -4.34 2.81
N LEU A 113 10.39 -3.06 3.03
CA LEU A 113 9.11 -2.37 3.05
C LEU A 113 8.81 -1.83 1.65
N VAL A 114 7.57 -1.95 1.19
CA VAL A 114 7.17 -1.52 -0.17
C VAL A 114 6.31 -0.26 -0.08
N ASN A 115 6.70 0.81 -0.76
CA ASN A 115 5.98 2.09 -0.69
C ASN A 115 4.51 1.93 -1.07
N GLY A 116 3.62 2.52 -0.27
CA GLY A 116 2.17 2.46 -0.46
C GLY A 116 1.50 1.15 -0.02
N SER A 117 2.20 0.30 0.75
CA SER A 117 1.64 -0.93 1.34
C SER A 117 0.94 -0.73 2.68
N TRP A 118 0.71 0.51 3.10
CA TRP A 118 0.05 0.86 4.36
C TRP A 118 -0.56 2.26 4.23
N HIS A 119 -1.53 2.56 5.09
CA HIS A 119 -2.16 3.87 5.17
C HIS A 119 -1.35 4.75 6.13
N HIS A 120 -1.04 5.98 5.70
CA HIS A 120 -0.09 6.93 6.31
C HIS A 120 1.38 6.57 6.09
N ALA A 121 2.29 7.38 6.63
CA ALA A 121 3.72 7.12 6.52
C ALA A 121 4.11 5.99 7.46
N PHE A 122 5.00 5.08 7.04
CA PHE A 122 5.29 3.86 7.82
C PHE A 122 5.76 4.14 9.25
N HIS A 123 6.55 5.20 9.46
CA HIS A 123 7.06 5.56 10.79
C HIS A 123 6.00 6.06 11.76
N ASN A 124 4.78 6.31 11.28
CA ASN A 124 3.62 6.59 12.13
C ASN A 124 2.92 5.32 12.64
N LEU A 125 3.35 4.12 12.17
CA LEU A 125 2.71 2.86 12.52
C LEU A 125 3.46 2.13 13.65
N PRO A 126 2.77 1.35 14.50
CA PRO A 126 3.42 0.58 15.57
C PRO A 126 4.51 -0.38 15.06
N ALA A 127 4.34 -0.92 13.85
CA ALA A 127 5.31 -1.82 13.22
C ALA A 127 6.69 -1.18 13.02
N TYR A 128 6.78 0.13 12.78
CA TYR A 128 8.04 0.85 12.69
C TYR A 128 8.81 0.79 14.01
N TYR A 129 8.13 1.12 15.12
CA TYR A 129 8.76 1.08 16.43
C TYR A 129 9.17 -0.34 16.83
N ALA A 130 8.44 -1.37 16.38
CA ALA A 130 8.87 -2.76 16.54
C ALA A 130 10.18 -3.05 15.78
N LEU A 131 10.37 -2.54 14.55
CA LEU A 131 11.65 -2.67 13.83
C LEU A 131 12.79 -1.97 14.57
N VAL A 132 12.56 -0.75 15.04
CA VAL A 132 13.56 0.04 15.78
C VAL A 132 13.94 -0.67 17.07
N ASN A 133 12.97 -1.13 17.86
CA ASN A 133 13.21 -1.80 19.15
C ASN A 133 13.94 -3.13 18.98
N THR A 134 13.63 -3.87 17.93
CA THR A 134 14.33 -5.13 17.60
C THR A 134 15.66 -4.90 16.89
N ARG A 135 16.00 -3.65 16.55
CA ARG A 135 17.16 -3.27 15.74
C ARG A 135 17.22 -4.01 14.41
N THR A 136 16.05 -4.30 13.84
CA THR A 136 15.94 -4.96 12.54
C THR A 136 16.18 -3.92 11.45
N PRO A 137 17.25 -4.05 10.64
CA PRO A 137 17.50 -3.13 9.52
C PRO A 137 16.33 -3.17 8.55
N TYR A 138 15.97 -2.02 7.97
CA TYR A 138 14.92 -1.96 6.97
C TYR A 138 15.30 -1.09 5.77
N ALA A 139 14.71 -1.40 4.63
CA ALA A 139 14.80 -0.61 3.42
C ALA A 139 13.39 -0.40 2.84
N MET A 140 13.16 0.79 2.30
CA MET A 140 11.95 1.17 1.57
C MET A 140 12.21 1.03 0.08
N VAL A 141 11.33 0.35 -0.65
CA VAL A 141 11.52 0.07 -2.08
C VAL A 141 10.27 0.36 -2.89
N SER A 142 10.48 0.65 -4.17
CA SER A 142 9.39 0.81 -5.11
C SER A 142 8.61 -0.50 -5.37
N PRO A 143 7.28 -0.45 -5.55
CA PRO A 143 6.49 -1.55 -6.10
C PRO A 143 6.60 -1.68 -7.63
N PHE A 144 7.31 -0.76 -8.31
CA PHE A 144 7.48 -0.77 -9.76
C PHE A 144 8.94 -1.07 -10.14
N ALA A 145 9.13 -1.75 -11.27
CA ALA A 145 10.46 -2.08 -11.78
C ALA A 145 11.20 -0.89 -12.39
N ASN A 146 10.46 0.15 -12.79
CA ASN A 146 10.94 1.41 -13.34
C ASN A 146 9.81 2.45 -13.42
N GLU A 147 10.17 3.70 -13.74
CA GLU A 147 9.23 4.82 -13.86
C GLU A 147 8.17 4.61 -14.94
N LYS A 148 8.53 3.98 -16.07
CA LYS A 148 7.58 3.70 -17.16
C LYS A 148 6.44 2.81 -16.67
N GLU A 149 6.76 1.75 -15.93
CA GLU A 149 5.76 0.89 -15.31
C GLU A 149 4.87 1.66 -14.33
N ALA A 150 5.47 2.52 -13.49
CA ALA A 150 4.72 3.35 -12.54
C ALA A 150 3.70 4.23 -13.26
N ARG A 151 4.10 4.92 -14.34
CA ARG A 151 3.21 5.77 -15.14
C ARG A 151 2.12 4.98 -15.84
N THR A 152 2.44 3.80 -16.40
CA THR A 152 1.44 2.92 -17.03
C THR A 152 0.41 2.44 -16.01
N TYR A 153 0.85 2.03 -14.82
CA TYR A 153 -0.05 1.61 -13.73
C TYR A 153 -1.02 2.73 -13.34
N ALA A 154 -0.52 3.97 -13.19
CA ALA A 154 -1.34 5.13 -12.87
C ALA A 154 -2.49 5.32 -13.88
N VAL A 155 -2.19 5.26 -15.18
CA VAL A 155 -3.20 5.44 -16.25
C VAL A 155 -4.24 4.32 -16.21
N GLN A 156 -3.79 3.06 -16.10
CA GLN A 156 -4.68 1.89 -16.09
C GLN A 156 -5.62 1.90 -14.88
N LYS A 157 -5.07 2.14 -13.68
CA LYS A 157 -5.88 2.18 -12.45
C LYS A 157 -6.79 3.40 -12.39
N LEU A 158 -6.36 4.56 -12.89
CA LEU A 158 -7.24 5.72 -12.94
C LEU A 158 -8.48 5.46 -13.81
N PHE A 159 -8.31 4.72 -14.92
CA PHE A 159 -9.45 4.29 -15.73
C PHE A 159 -10.40 3.35 -14.95
N GLU A 160 -9.86 2.37 -14.20
CA GLU A 160 -10.64 1.46 -13.34
C GLU A 160 -11.40 2.23 -12.24
N ILE A 161 -10.75 3.22 -11.63
CA ILE A 161 -11.27 4.03 -10.53
C ILE A 161 -12.40 4.96 -11.01
N VAL A 162 -12.20 5.64 -12.16
CA VAL A 162 -13.10 6.69 -12.65
C VAL A 162 -14.18 6.13 -13.58
N GLY A 163 -13.98 4.95 -14.17
CA GLY A 163 -14.80 4.41 -15.27
C GLY A 163 -16.29 4.24 -15.00
N GLY A 164 -16.72 4.32 -13.73
CA GLY A 164 -18.13 4.28 -13.33
C GLY A 164 -18.62 5.49 -12.52
N PHE A 165 -17.78 6.51 -12.30
CA PHE A 165 -18.19 7.65 -11.47
C PHE A 165 -19.16 8.55 -12.23
N ARG A 166 -20.41 8.60 -11.77
CA ARG A 166 -21.46 9.49 -12.25
C ARG A 166 -22.21 10.09 -11.08
N VAL A 167 -22.63 11.33 -11.25
CA VAL A 167 -23.51 12.02 -10.30
C VAL A 167 -24.86 12.14 -10.99
N ASP A 168 -25.79 11.24 -10.64
CA ASP A 168 -27.09 11.12 -11.30
C ASP A 168 -28.22 11.88 -10.56
N ILE A 169 -27.86 12.72 -9.57
CA ILE A 169 -28.81 13.47 -8.73
C ILE A 169 -28.74 14.95 -9.11
N GLU A 170 -29.89 15.53 -9.51
CA GLU A 170 -29.96 16.93 -9.95
C GLU A 170 -29.88 17.95 -8.80
N ASP A 171 -30.50 17.63 -7.65
CA ASP A 171 -30.52 18.48 -6.46
C ASP A 171 -29.94 17.70 -5.27
N LEU A 172 -28.73 18.08 -4.86
CA LEU A 172 -27.97 17.45 -3.78
C LEU A 172 -28.18 18.22 -2.47
N THR A 173 -28.24 17.51 -1.34
CA THR A 173 -28.15 18.13 -0.01
C THR A 173 -26.69 18.46 0.33
N GLU A 174 -26.46 19.18 1.43
CA GLU A 174 -25.10 19.41 1.95
C GLU A 174 -24.40 18.08 2.28
N GLU A 175 -25.13 17.13 2.86
CA GLU A 175 -24.61 15.79 3.18
C GLU A 175 -24.19 15.05 1.91
N ASP A 176 -24.98 15.12 0.84
CA ASP A 176 -24.63 14.51 -0.44
C ASP A 176 -23.37 15.15 -1.05
N MET A 177 -23.23 16.49 -0.95
CA MET A 177 -22.04 17.20 -1.42
C MET A 177 -20.77 16.78 -0.65
N MET A 178 -20.87 16.63 0.67
CA MET A 178 -19.77 16.13 1.51
C MET A 178 -19.46 14.65 1.21
N GLY A 179 -20.49 13.84 0.99
CA GLY A 179 -20.35 12.45 0.55
C GLY A 179 -19.64 12.33 -0.80
N LEU A 180 -19.97 13.20 -1.77
CA LEU A 180 -19.27 13.28 -3.05
C LEU A 180 -17.80 13.66 -2.87
N ALA A 181 -17.50 14.68 -2.07
CA ALA A 181 -16.11 15.07 -1.78
C ALA A 181 -15.32 13.91 -1.15
N HIS A 182 -15.91 13.18 -0.20
CA HIS A 182 -15.30 12.00 0.41
C HIS A 182 -15.13 10.84 -0.59
N ASN A 183 -16.07 10.63 -1.50
CA ASN A 183 -15.99 9.54 -2.47
C ASN A 183 -14.92 9.81 -3.54
N VAL A 184 -14.81 11.04 -4.04
CA VAL A 184 -13.78 11.38 -5.03
C VAL A 184 -12.39 11.47 -4.43
N SER A 185 -12.24 11.71 -3.12
CA SER A 185 -10.92 11.70 -2.47
C SER A 185 -10.22 10.35 -2.64
N LYS A 186 -10.99 9.25 -2.65
CA LYS A 186 -10.51 7.88 -2.86
C LYS A 186 -9.92 7.63 -4.25
N PHE A 187 -10.01 8.60 -5.17
CA PHE A 187 -9.38 8.51 -6.49
C PHE A 187 -7.89 8.90 -6.45
N SER A 188 -7.45 9.50 -5.35
CA SER A 188 -6.05 9.85 -5.13
C SER A 188 -5.18 8.61 -4.89
N PHE A 189 -3.97 8.66 -5.41
CA PHE A 189 -2.93 7.66 -5.15
C PHE A 189 -2.06 8.02 -3.93
N ASP A 190 -2.39 9.12 -3.26
CA ASP A 190 -1.79 9.47 -1.98
C ASP A 190 -2.28 8.50 -0.89
N TYR A 191 -1.37 7.67 -0.39
CA TYR A 191 -1.65 6.75 0.71
C TYR A 191 -1.46 7.40 2.08
N ASN A 192 -1.06 8.67 2.15
CA ASN A 192 -0.97 9.44 3.38
C ASN A 192 -2.24 10.23 3.65
N PHE A 193 -2.66 11.06 2.68
CA PHE A 193 -3.79 11.96 2.82
C PHE A 193 -4.59 12.09 1.53
N GLN A 194 -5.83 11.60 1.56
CA GLN A 194 -6.75 11.68 0.43
C GLN A 194 -7.71 12.85 0.63
N THR A 195 -7.65 13.82 -0.28
CA THR A 195 -8.49 15.01 -0.28
C THR A 195 -9.33 15.05 -1.54
N GLY A 196 -10.63 15.27 -1.36
CA GLY A 196 -11.58 15.46 -2.44
C GLY A 196 -12.33 16.76 -2.27
N ALA A 197 -12.86 17.26 -3.37
CA ALA A 197 -13.66 18.48 -3.43
C ALA A 197 -14.88 18.23 -4.29
N ALA A 198 -16.03 18.75 -3.85
CA ALA A 198 -17.25 18.82 -4.63
C ALA A 198 -17.72 20.27 -4.67
N LEU A 199 -18.09 20.74 -5.86
CA LEU A 199 -18.55 22.11 -6.09
C LEU A 199 -20.02 22.07 -6.49
N GLY A 200 -20.83 22.87 -5.78
CA GLY A 200 -22.27 22.98 -6.03
C GLY A 200 -22.72 24.43 -6.03
N ARG A 201 -23.75 24.74 -6.83
CA ARG A 201 -24.43 26.04 -6.82
C ARG A 201 -25.67 25.93 -5.92
N PRO A 202 -25.82 26.78 -4.90
CA PRO A 202 -27.00 26.74 -4.04
C PRO A 202 -28.27 27.06 -4.84
N ARG A 203 -29.34 26.33 -4.52
CA ARG A 203 -30.71 26.52 -5.01
C ARG A 203 -31.65 26.57 -3.81
N SER A 204 -32.59 27.50 -3.85
CA SER A 204 -33.64 27.56 -2.84
C SER A 204 -34.76 26.60 -3.23
N SER A 205 -35.04 25.61 -2.40
CA SER A 205 -36.19 24.72 -2.57
C SER A 205 -37.21 24.96 -1.44
N HIS A 206 -38.46 24.53 -1.64
CA HIS A 206 -39.47 24.55 -0.60
C HIS A 206 -39.13 23.67 0.62
N LYS A 207 -38.09 22.81 0.53
CA LYS A 207 -37.63 21.91 1.59
C LYS A 207 -36.29 22.33 2.22
N GLY A 208 -35.76 23.50 1.87
CA GLY A 208 -34.44 23.99 2.32
C GLY A 208 -33.48 24.29 1.16
N THR A 209 -32.21 24.57 1.48
CA THR A 209 -31.16 24.79 0.49
C THR A 209 -30.70 23.45 -0.11
N THR A 210 -30.80 23.34 -1.44
CA THR A 210 -30.20 22.24 -2.22
C THR A 210 -29.05 22.78 -3.06
N TYR A 211 -28.26 21.91 -3.65
CA TYR A 211 -27.11 22.24 -4.48
C TYR A 211 -27.23 21.59 -5.84
N GLN A 212 -27.12 22.39 -6.89
CA GLN A 212 -26.88 21.89 -8.23
C GLN A 212 -25.40 21.53 -8.36
N PHE A 213 -25.11 20.26 -8.66
CA PHE A 213 -23.75 19.79 -8.90
C PHE A 213 -23.06 20.55 -10.06
N LEU A 214 -21.84 21.06 -9.83
CA LEU A 214 -21.02 21.71 -10.86
C LEU A 214 -19.78 20.90 -11.24
N GLY A 215 -19.21 20.16 -10.29
CA GLY A 215 -18.02 19.36 -10.55
C GLY A 215 -17.39 18.80 -9.29
N THR A 216 -16.46 17.86 -9.47
CA THR A 216 -15.63 17.30 -8.41
C THR A 216 -14.17 17.32 -8.81
N SER A 217 -13.28 17.27 -7.81
CA SER A 217 -11.84 17.11 -8.00
C SER A 217 -11.24 16.39 -6.80
N PHE A 218 -10.00 15.96 -6.92
CA PHE A 218 -9.24 15.30 -5.85
C PHE A 218 -7.77 15.66 -5.93
N ASN A 219 -7.03 15.50 -4.83
CA ASN A 219 -5.60 15.73 -4.82
C ASN A 219 -4.91 14.72 -5.73
N LYS A 220 -4.10 15.23 -6.67
CA LYS A 220 -3.25 14.39 -7.52
C LYS A 220 -1.84 14.40 -6.97
N VAL A 221 -1.21 13.23 -6.91
CA VAL A 221 0.24 13.16 -6.65
C VAL A 221 0.97 13.67 -7.90
N VAL A 222 1.95 14.54 -7.69
CA VAL A 222 2.78 15.14 -8.73
C VAL A 222 4.20 14.54 -8.71
N PRO A 223 4.92 14.51 -9.85
CA PRO A 223 4.48 14.84 -11.21
C PRO A 223 3.53 13.83 -11.86
N TYR A 224 3.30 12.66 -11.25
CA TYR A 224 2.29 11.68 -11.69
C TYR A 224 1.78 10.87 -10.49
N GLN A 225 0.57 10.29 -10.61
CA GLN A 225 -0.16 9.70 -9.47
C GLN A 225 0.63 8.66 -8.66
N THR A 226 1.44 7.84 -9.31
CA THR A 226 2.26 6.80 -8.66
C THR A 226 3.65 7.30 -8.26
N TYR A 227 3.94 8.60 -8.31
CA TYR A 227 5.28 9.13 -8.05
C TYR A 227 5.74 8.83 -6.62
N ALA A 228 4.94 9.18 -5.61
CA ALA A 228 5.24 8.87 -4.21
C ALA A 228 5.36 7.36 -3.96
N MET A 229 4.55 6.54 -4.64
CA MET A 229 4.73 5.08 -4.59
C MET A 229 6.06 4.65 -5.22
N HIS A 230 6.51 5.31 -6.29
CA HIS A 230 7.76 4.94 -6.98
C HIS A 230 9.00 5.35 -6.17
N HIS A 231 9.03 6.60 -5.68
CA HIS A 231 10.20 7.20 -5.05
C HIS A 231 10.14 7.23 -3.51
N GLY A 232 9.00 6.90 -2.92
CA GLY A 232 8.69 7.13 -1.51
C GLY A 232 8.08 8.52 -1.35
N ALA A 233 7.07 8.65 -0.47
CA ALA A 233 6.55 9.96 -0.10
C ALA A 233 7.62 10.75 0.67
N SER A 234 7.72 12.08 0.49
CA SER A 234 8.67 12.91 1.25
C SER A 234 8.54 12.67 2.74
N ARG A 235 7.31 12.48 3.22
CA ARG A 235 7.00 12.19 4.61
C ARG A 235 7.58 10.88 5.13
N GLU A 236 7.79 9.87 4.29
CA GLU A 236 8.43 8.62 4.69
C GLU A 236 9.96 8.71 4.69
N GLN A 237 10.50 9.62 3.87
CA GLN A 237 11.93 9.92 3.84
C GLN A 237 12.33 10.85 5.00
N ASN A 238 11.44 11.78 5.35
CA ASN A 238 11.62 12.77 6.40
C ASN A 238 10.69 12.46 7.57
N PHE A 239 11.26 11.99 8.67
CA PHE A 239 10.50 11.66 9.89
C PHE A 239 9.58 12.83 10.28
N SER A 240 8.28 12.62 10.13
CA SER A 240 7.26 13.67 10.22
C SER A 240 6.05 13.21 11.05
N PRO A 241 5.46 14.06 11.88
CA PRO A 241 4.31 13.65 12.67
C PRO A 241 3.07 13.41 11.79
N PRO A 242 2.08 12.63 12.25
CA PRO A 242 0.89 12.29 11.47
C PRO A 242 0.12 13.51 10.95
N HIS A 243 0.02 14.59 11.72
CA HIS A 243 -0.78 15.77 11.36
C HIS A 243 -0.05 16.84 10.55
N ASP A 244 1.21 16.62 10.18
CA ASP A 244 1.96 17.59 9.37
C ASP A 244 1.58 17.48 7.89
N LEU A 245 0.47 18.11 7.53
CA LEU A 245 -0.02 18.23 6.15
C LEU A 245 0.85 19.15 5.28
N ASN A 246 1.77 19.91 5.89
CA ASN A 246 2.55 20.96 5.25
C ASN A 246 3.98 20.52 4.92
N HIS A 247 4.39 19.29 5.24
CA HIS A 247 5.71 18.81 4.86
C HIS A 247 5.77 18.53 3.35
N TYR A 248 6.19 19.57 2.64
CA TYR A 248 6.21 19.72 1.20
C TYR A 248 6.84 18.53 0.45
N ASP A 249 6.09 17.96 -0.49
CA ASP A 249 6.66 17.36 -1.70
C ASP A 249 7.02 18.54 -2.64
N THR A 250 8.11 19.26 -2.33
CA THR A 250 8.76 20.26 -3.22
C THR A 250 9.96 19.65 -3.91
#